data_AF-A0A354HVA1-F1
#
_entry.id   AF-A0A354HVA1-F1
#
_cell.length_a   1.000
_cell.length_b   1.000
_cell.length_c   1.000
_cell.angle_alpha   90.00
_cell.angle_beta   90.00
_cell.angle_gamma   90.00
#
_symmetry.space_group_name_H-M   'P 1'
#
loop_
_entity.id
_entity.type
_entity.pdbx_description
1 polymer ?
#
loop_
_entity_poly.entity_id
_entity_poly.type
_entity_poly.pdbx_seq_one_letter_code
_entity_poly.pdbx_strand_id
1 'polypeptide(L)'
;MKLLENPEIRYGPLPGIEAAQKLLEPRLDLQVYEGAMDYLELHLSRVQECYATLMSRDRGFWAFMQKLRAKKAFTNTTLALRMIMVFHQKNPFVLNQMVIRIKRELEKDNELKPHYEYLLRLLKKLGSREAGAEPQ
;
A
#
# COMPACT_ATOMS: atom_id res chain seq x y z
N MET A 1 -3.91 -2.74 16.01
CA MET A 1 -2.66 -1.93 16.01
C MET A 1 -3.02 -0.55 15.49
N LYS A 2 -2.63 0.54 16.19
CA LYS A 2 -3.01 1.92 15.85
C LYS A 2 -2.76 2.37 14.40
N LEU A 3 -1.89 1.69 13.64
CA LEU A 3 -1.68 2.00 12.21
C LEU A 3 -2.82 1.49 11.31
N LEU A 4 -3.46 0.38 11.69
CA LEU A 4 -4.56 -0.24 10.96
C LEU A 4 -5.92 0.36 11.32
N GLU A 5 -6.06 0.90 12.54
CA GLU A 5 -7.31 1.44 13.07
C GLU A 5 -7.71 2.78 12.42
N ASN A 6 -6.75 3.66 12.13
CA ASN A 6 -7.01 4.99 11.54
C ASN A 6 -5.93 5.37 10.52
N PRO A 7 -5.89 4.70 9.36
CA PRO A 7 -4.83 4.90 8.37
C PRO A 7 -4.82 6.33 7.80
N GLU A 8 -5.99 6.96 7.61
CA GLU A 8 -6.08 8.33 7.07
C GLU A 8 -5.46 9.38 8.01
N ILE A 9 -5.65 9.22 9.33
CA ILE A 9 -5.04 10.11 10.34
C ILE A 9 -3.54 9.82 10.48
N ARG A 10 -3.14 8.55 10.33
CA ARG A 10 -1.76 8.10 10.56
C ARG A 10 -0.80 8.37 9.42
N TYR A 11 -1.27 8.26 8.18
CA TYR A 11 -0.43 8.45 6.99
C TYR A 11 -0.49 9.86 6.42
N GLY A 12 -1.32 10.73 6.99
CA GLY A 12 -1.46 12.12 6.55
C GLY A 12 -2.17 12.27 5.20
N PRO A 13 -2.19 13.48 4.62
CA PRO A 13 -2.85 13.74 3.34
C PRO A 13 -2.25 12.87 2.22
N LEU A 14 -3.05 12.60 1.19
CA LEU A 14 -2.58 11.96 -0.03
C LEU A 14 -1.35 12.71 -0.59
N PRO A 15 -0.30 12.01 -1.04
CA PRO A 15 0.81 12.67 -1.72
C PRO A 15 0.28 13.49 -2.90
N GLY A 16 0.79 14.71 -3.06
CA GLY A 16 0.50 15.50 -4.26
C GLY A 16 1.03 14.80 -5.50
N ILE A 17 0.34 14.97 -6.63
CA ILE A 17 0.72 14.38 -7.92
C ILE A 17 2.16 14.78 -8.29
N GLU A 18 2.52 16.05 -8.07
CA GLU A 18 3.87 16.57 -8.30
C GLU A 18 4.94 15.83 -7.49
N ALA A 19 4.64 15.44 -6.24
CA ALA A 19 5.56 14.69 -5.40
C ALA A 19 5.71 13.24 -5.88
N ALA A 20 4.61 12.62 -6.33
CA ALA A 20 4.64 11.29 -6.94
C ALA A 20 5.42 11.30 -8.26
N GLN A 21 5.16 12.29 -9.11
CA GLN A 21 5.88 12.52 -10.36
C GLN A 21 7.37 12.73 -10.12
N LYS A 22 7.76 13.68 -9.27
CA LYS A 22 9.17 13.97 -9.01
C LYS A 22 9.97 12.75 -8.51
N LEU A 23 9.34 11.87 -7.72
CA LEU A 23 10.00 10.69 -7.19
C LEU A 23 10.05 9.53 -8.21
N LEU A 24 9.01 9.36 -9.01
CA LEU A 24 8.80 8.16 -9.83
C LEU A 24 9.00 8.39 -11.34
N GLU A 25 8.88 9.62 -11.86
CA GLU A 25 9.15 9.93 -13.28
C GLU A 25 10.55 9.56 -13.74
N PRO A 26 11.63 9.77 -12.95
CA PRO A 26 12.97 9.33 -13.34
C PRO A 26 13.09 7.80 -13.51
N ARG A 27 12.12 7.03 -13.03
CA ARG A 27 12.07 5.57 -13.10
C ARG A 27 11.15 5.12 -14.22
N LEU A 28 11.74 4.91 -15.41
CA LEU A 28 11.00 4.52 -16.63
C LEU A 28 10.23 3.21 -16.48
N ASP A 29 10.76 2.27 -15.68
CA ASP A 29 10.12 1.00 -15.34
C ASP A 29 8.76 1.21 -14.65
N LEU A 30 8.63 2.22 -13.80
CA LEU A 30 7.38 2.49 -13.08
C LEU A 30 6.31 3.18 -13.92
N GLN A 31 6.66 3.65 -15.12
CA GLN A 31 5.72 4.28 -16.05
C GLN A 31 4.90 3.26 -16.84
N VAL A 32 5.41 2.05 -17.00
CA VAL A 32 4.73 0.95 -17.69
C VAL A 32 3.92 0.10 -16.71
N TYR A 33 2.91 -0.60 -17.24
CA TYR A 33 2.02 -1.45 -16.45
C TYR A 33 2.79 -2.50 -15.63
N GLU A 34 3.73 -3.21 -16.26
CA GLU A 34 4.47 -4.32 -15.64
C GLU A 34 5.24 -3.83 -14.42
N GLY A 35 6.06 -2.79 -14.56
CA GLY A 35 6.83 -2.25 -13.44
C GLY A 35 5.96 -1.61 -12.35
N ALA A 36 4.80 -1.03 -12.71
CA ALA A 36 3.85 -0.54 -11.70
C ALA A 36 3.27 -1.69 -10.85
N MET A 37 2.97 -2.84 -11.47
CA MET A 37 2.48 -4.03 -10.77
C MET A 37 3.59 -4.71 -9.97
N ASP A 38 4.80 -4.84 -10.49
CA ASP A 38 5.94 -5.39 -9.74
C ASP A 38 6.25 -4.54 -8.50
N TYR A 39 6.17 -3.21 -8.65
CA TYR A 39 6.34 -2.30 -7.54
C TYR A 39 5.23 -2.47 -6.49
N LEU A 40 3.98 -2.66 -6.93
CA LEU A 40 2.87 -2.97 -6.04
C LEU A 40 3.14 -4.27 -5.26
N GLU A 41 3.49 -5.36 -5.94
CA GLU A 41 3.76 -6.68 -5.35
C GLU A 41 4.87 -6.62 -4.30
N LEU A 42 5.98 -5.97 -4.64
CA LEU A 42 7.11 -5.79 -3.74
C LEU A 42 6.68 -5.10 -2.44
N HIS A 43 5.86 -4.05 -2.55
CA HIS A 43 5.45 -3.28 -1.38
C HIS A 43 4.32 -3.97 -0.59
N LEU A 44 3.42 -4.73 -1.25
CA LEU A 44 2.44 -5.57 -0.55
C LEU A 44 3.15 -6.66 0.28
N SER A 45 4.17 -7.32 -0.29
CA SER A 45 4.97 -8.32 0.41
C SER A 45 5.70 -7.71 1.62
N ARG A 46 6.32 -6.54 1.44
CA ARG A 46 6.97 -5.81 2.54
C ARG A 46 6.00 -5.39 3.65
N VAL A 47 4.76 -5.05 3.32
CA VAL A 47 3.72 -4.78 4.33
C VAL A 47 3.49 -6.02 5.19
N GLN A 48 3.39 -7.20 4.57
CA GLN A 48 3.19 -8.47 5.26
C GLN A 48 4.38 -8.82 6.16
N GLU A 49 5.61 -8.66 5.68
CA GLU A 49 6.83 -8.88 6.48
C GLU A 49 6.90 -7.94 7.70
N CYS A 50 6.61 -6.65 7.47
CA CYS A 50 6.58 -5.66 8.54
C CYS A 50 5.50 -6.01 9.57
N TYR A 51 4.33 -6.44 9.10
CA TYR A 51 3.23 -6.84 9.97
C TYR A 51 3.59 -8.04 10.83
N ALA A 52 4.15 -9.09 10.24
CA ALA A 52 4.62 -10.28 10.96
C ALA A 52 5.63 -9.92 12.06
N THR A 53 6.58 -9.02 11.75
CA THR A 53 7.56 -8.53 12.73
C THR A 53 6.89 -7.74 13.87
N LEU A 54 5.84 -6.96 13.56
CA LEU A 54 5.11 -6.17 14.56
C LEU A 54 4.25 -7.04 15.47
N MET A 55 3.71 -8.14 14.95
CA MET A 55 2.87 -9.09 15.69
C MET A 55 3.68 -10.17 16.44
N SER A 56 5.00 -10.20 16.28
CA SER A 56 5.85 -11.16 17.00
C SER A 56 5.68 -11.02 18.52
N ARG A 57 5.63 -12.14 19.24
CA ARG A 57 5.44 -12.15 20.71
C ARG A 57 6.74 -11.88 21.48
N ASP A 58 7.86 -11.71 20.79
CA ASP A 58 9.17 -11.47 21.40
C ASP A 58 9.22 -10.15 22.17
N ARG A 59 9.83 -10.20 23.35
CA ARG A 59 9.87 -9.11 24.34
C ARG A 59 11.28 -8.59 24.65
N GLY A 60 12.31 -9.08 23.98
CA GLY A 60 13.69 -8.64 24.19
C GLY A 60 13.97 -7.22 23.63
N PHE A 61 15.03 -6.57 24.11
CA PHE A 61 15.48 -5.26 23.60
C PHE A 61 15.68 -5.25 22.07
N TRP A 62 16.30 -6.30 21.53
CA TRP A 62 16.47 -6.46 20.08
C TRP A 62 15.13 -6.58 19.35
N ALA A 63 14.18 -7.33 19.90
CA ALA A 63 12.84 -7.44 19.34
C ALA A 63 12.10 -6.10 19.37
N PHE A 64 12.27 -5.31 20.44
CA PHE A 64 11.75 -3.95 20.50
C PHE A 64 12.35 -3.06 19.39
N MET A 65 13.67 -3.10 19.19
CA MET A 65 14.33 -2.36 18.11
C MET A 65 13.85 -2.80 16.72
N GLN A 66 13.65 -4.10 16.50
CA GLN A 66 13.09 -4.63 15.27
C GLN A 66 11.66 -4.15 15.04
N LYS A 67 10.81 -4.14 16.07
CA LYS A 67 9.43 -3.61 15.99
C LYS A 67 9.40 -2.13 15.65
N LEU A 68 10.30 -1.32 16.21
CA LEU A 68 10.41 0.10 15.83
C LEU A 68 10.82 0.27 14.35
N ARG A 69 11.79 -0.51 13.88
CA ARG A 69 12.21 -0.51 12.46
C ARG A 69 11.07 -0.97 11.55
N ALA A 70 10.38 -2.05 11.90
CA ALA A 70 9.23 -2.57 11.17
C ALA A 70 8.08 -1.56 11.12
N LYS A 71 7.83 -0.83 12.20
CA LYS A 71 6.82 0.23 12.22
C LYS A 71 7.15 1.36 11.24
N LYS A 72 8.42 1.80 11.21
CA LYS A 72 8.89 2.83 10.27
C LYS A 72 8.82 2.31 8.83
N ALA A 73 9.26 1.08 8.60
CA ALA A 73 9.20 0.43 7.30
C ALA A 73 7.76 0.28 6.80
N PHE A 74 6.82 -0.18 7.64
CA PHE A 74 5.40 -0.27 7.31
C PHE A 74 4.84 1.06 6.80
N THR A 75 5.12 2.16 7.52
CA THR A 75 4.68 3.50 7.14
C THR A 75 5.27 3.95 5.80
N ASN A 76 6.57 3.75 5.59
CA ASN A 76 7.24 4.11 4.35
C ASN A 76 6.75 3.27 3.16
N THR A 77 6.54 1.98 3.37
CA THR A 77 5.98 1.06 2.37
C THR A 77 4.55 1.45 2.01
N THR A 78 3.74 1.83 3.00
CA THR A 78 2.39 2.36 2.76
C THR A 78 2.43 3.67 1.98
N LEU A 79 3.37 4.56 2.29
CA LEU A 79 3.56 5.79 1.53
C LEU A 79 3.93 5.50 0.08
N ALA A 80 4.86 4.57 -0.16
CA ALA A 80 5.24 4.14 -1.50
C ALA A 80 4.05 3.59 -2.30
N LEU A 81 3.21 2.74 -1.69
CA LEU A 81 1.98 2.26 -2.30
C LEU A 81 1.04 3.42 -2.69
N ARG A 82 0.88 4.42 -1.81
CA ARG A 82 0.07 5.60 -2.12
C ARG A 82 0.65 6.42 -3.26
N MET A 83 1.98 6.57 -3.31
CA MET A 83 2.66 7.32 -4.36
C MET A 83 2.50 6.66 -5.73
N ILE A 84 2.67 5.34 -5.85
CA ILE A 84 2.49 4.66 -7.15
C ILE A 84 1.03 4.72 -7.62
N MET A 85 0.06 4.65 -6.70
CA MET A 85 -1.36 4.81 -7.04
C MET A 85 -1.67 6.23 -7.54
N VAL A 86 -1.18 7.26 -6.85
CA VAL A 86 -1.35 8.66 -7.28
C VAL A 86 -0.63 8.91 -8.61
N PHE A 87 0.56 8.34 -8.80
CA PHE A 87 1.32 8.47 -10.03
C PHE A 87 0.53 7.96 -11.25
N HIS A 88 -0.17 6.83 -11.09
CA HIS A 88 -1.03 6.25 -12.12
C HIS A 88 -2.48 6.77 -12.12
N GLN A 89 -2.79 7.88 -11.44
CA GLN A 89 -4.17 8.37 -11.34
C GLN A 89 -4.84 8.64 -12.70
N LYS A 90 -4.05 8.96 -13.74
CA LYS A 90 -4.52 9.21 -15.11
C LYS A 90 -4.62 7.94 -15.95
N ASN A 91 -4.27 6.79 -15.39
CA ASN A 91 -4.28 5.48 -16.06
C ASN A 91 -5.28 4.53 -15.37
N PRO A 92 -6.57 4.58 -15.74
CA PRO A 92 -7.61 3.76 -15.10
C PRO A 92 -7.34 2.26 -15.19
N PHE A 93 -6.67 1.81 -16.26
CA PHE A 93 -6.32 0.41 -16.45
C PHE A 93 -5.38 -0.06 -15.33
N VAL A 94 -4.28 0.66 -15.08
CA VAL A 94 -3.33 0.31 -14.01
C VAL A 94 -4.01 0.34 -12.64
N LEU A 95 -4.82 1.36 -12.36
CA LEU A 95 -5.54 1.45 -11.08
C LEU A 95 -6.49 0.27 -10.86
N ASN A 96 -7.23 -0.16 -11.89
CA ASN A 96 -8.11 -1.32 -11.80
C ASN A 96 -7.31 -2.61 -11.57
N GLN A 97 -6.17 -2.78 -12.25
CA GLN A 97 -5.29 -3.94 -12.02
C GLN A 97 -4.74 -3.97 -10.58
N MET A 98 -4.37 -2.80 -10.03
CA MET A 98 -4.00 -2.69 -8.61
C MET A 98 -5.17 -3.07 -7.69
N VAL A 99 -6.41 -2.67 -8.00
CA VAL A 99 -7.61 -3.07 -7.25
C VAL A 99 -7.80 -4.58 -7.26
N ILE A 100 -7.81 -5.21 -8.44
CA ILE A 100 -7.97 -6.67 -8.58
C ILE A 100 -6.94 -7.38 -7.71
N ARG A 101 -5.69 -6.92 -7.78
CA ARG A 101 -4.61 -7.54 -7.05
C ARG A 101 -4.73 -7.40 -5.54
N ILE A 102 -5.17 -6.23 -5.04
CA ILE A 102 -5.41 -5.99 -3.61
C ILE A 102 -6.63 -6.78 -3.12
N LYS A 103 -7.69 -6.92 -3.93
CA LYS A 103 -8.84 -7.78 -3.61
C LYS A 103 -8.42 -9.24 -3.40
N ARG A 104 -7.50 -9.77 -4.23
CA ARG A 104 -6.92 -11.10 -4.02
C ARG A 104 -6.14 -11.22 -2.70
N GLU A 105 -5.55 -10.15 -2.17
CA GLU A 105 -4.95 -10.17 -0.82
C GLU A 105 -6.01 -10.12 0.30
N LEU A 106 -7.16 -9.50 0.06
CA LEU A 106 -8.27 -9.47 1.02
C LEU A 106 -8.96 -10.83 1.15
N GLU A 107 -9.07 -11.57 0.05
CA GLU A 107 -9.67 -12.92 0.02
C GLU A 107 -8.89 -13.93 0.87
N LYS A 108 -7.61 -13.68 1.15
CA LYS A 108 -6.76 -14.55 1.98
C LYS A 108 -7.06 -14.48 3.49
N ASP A 109 -8.13 -13.79 3.89
CA ASP A 109 -8.60 -13.60 5.28
C ASP A 109 -7.46 -13.35 6.28
N ASN A 110 -6.76 -12.22 6.10
CA ASN A 110 -5.63 -11.84 6.94
C ASN A 110 -5.96 -10.68 7.87
N GLU A 111 -5.23 -10.58 8.99
CA GLU A 111 -5.35 -9.49 9.95
C GLU A 111 -4.96 -8.09 9.37
N LEU A 112 -4.46 -8.07 8.13
CA LEU A 112 -4.17 -6.87 7.35
C LEU A 112 -5.39 -6.33 6.57
N LYS A 113 -6.55 -6.98 6.66
CA LYS A 113 -7.80 -6.53 6.03
C LYS A 113 -8.06 -5.01 6.13
N PRO A 114 -7.94 -4.34 7.31
CA PRO A 114 -8.17 -2.90 7.40
C PRO A 114 -7.20 -2.06 6.54
N HIS A 115 -5.97 -2.54 6.33
CA HIS A 115 -4.99 -1.89 5.47
C HIS A 115 -5.36 -2.02 4.00
N TYR A 116 -5.73 -3.22 3.54
CA TYR A 116 -6.12 -3.42 2.15
C TYR A 116 -7.43 -2.71 1.80
N GLU A 117 -8.41 -2.71 2.71
CA GLU A 117 -9.63 -1.90 2.56
C GLU A 117 -9.30 -0.40 2.45
N TYR A 118 -8.31 0.09 3.21
CA TYR A 118 -7.83 1.46 3.08
C TYR A 118 -7.25 1.73 1.69
N LEU A 119 -6.41 0.84 1.17
CA LEU A 119 -5.85 0.99 -0.18
C LEU A 119 -6.95 0.97 -1.26
N LEU A 120 -7.97 0.12 -1.11
CA LEU A 120 -9.11 0.10 -2.03
C LEU A 120 -9.92 1.40 -1.99
N ARG A 121 -10.17 1.95 -0.79
CA ARG A 121 -10.82 3.27 -0.65
C ARG A 121 -9.99 4.37 -1.34
N LEU A 122 -8.66 4.29 -1.25
CA LEU A 122 -7.74 5.20 -1.93
C LEU A 122 -7.91 5.11 -3.45
N LEU A 123 -7.85 3.89 -4.00
CA LEU A 123 -7.98 3.63 -5.43
C LEU A 123 -9.35 4.08 -5.97
N LYS A 124 -10.42 3.91 -5.19
CA LYS A 124 -11.75 4.45 -5.50
C LYS A 124 -11.73 5.98 -5.59
N LYS A 125 -11.09 6.67 -4.63
CA LYS A 125 -10.93 8.14 -4.64
C LYS A 125 -10.12 8.62 -5.85
N LEU A 126 -9.16 7.83 -6.32
CA LEU A 126 -8.33 8.13 -7.49
C LEU A 126 -9.01 7.80 -8.83
N GLY A 127 -10.26 7.32 -8.83
CA GLY A 127 -11.05 7.12 -10.05
C GLY A 127 -11.09 5.68 -10.57
N SER A 128 -10.62 4.69 -9.81
CA SER A 128 -10.83 3.28 -10.18
C SER A 128 -12.31 2.90 -10.06
N ARG A 129 -12.90 2.46 -11.17
CA ARG A 129 -14.29 1.97 -11.22
C ARG A 129 -14.44 0.65 -10.49
N GLU A 130 -13.44 -0.23 -10.58
CA GLU A 130 -13.48 -1.56 -9.96
C GLU A 130 -13.35 -1.54 -8.43
N ALA A 131 -12.80 -0.47 -7.85
CA ALA A 131 -12.69 -0.31 -6.40
C ALA A 131 -14.05 -0.20 -5.69
N GLY A 132 -15.11 0.18 -6.43
CA GLY A 132 -16.47 0.27 -5.93
C GLY A 132 -17.34 -0.96 -6.21
N ALA A 133 -16.89 -1.88 -7.06
CA ALA A 133 -17.63 -3.10 -7.35
C ALA A 133 -17.41 -4.11 -6.22
N GLU A 134 -18.48 -4.69 -5.69
CA GLU A 134 -18.37 -5.84 -4.78
C GLU A 134 -17.69 -7.01 -5.50
N PRO A 135 -16.85 -7.80 -4.81
CA PRO A 135 -16.31 -9.03 -5.40
C PRO A 135 -17.49 -9.96 -5.75
N GLN A 136 -17.49 -10.48 -6.98
CA GLN A 136 -18.43 -11.52 -7.43
C GLN A 136 -18.05 -12.87 -6.85
#